data_AF-A0A371C9Z2-F1
#
_entry.id   AF-A0A371C9Z2-F1
#
_cell.length_a   1.000
_cell.length_b   1.000
_cell.length_c   1.000
_cell.angle_alpha   90.00
_cell.angle_beta   90.00
_cell.angle_gamma   90.00
#
_symmetry.space_group_name_H-M   'P 1'
#
loop_
_entity.id
_entity.type
_entity.pdbx_description
1 polymer ?
#
loop_
_entity_poly.entity_id
_entity_poly.type
_entity_poly.pdbx_seq_one_letter_code
_entity_poly.pdbx_strand_id
1 'polypeptide(L)'
;MLQSLPRATRLRSSLLTARLVSSLAKTSLTQTQTRLLSTSRAVFNNRKPYEAARDEFLRKRDANMKRLGVSEEEYRELFSKARKQRRQQDVNSTILYGLSVVIAFLGLSYLAVPVYRIVCQQMGWGGQITPGGNMKTGDYENPRFAAERLKPIEQGRHIRITFSGDVSGILPWDFRPQQREVSVIPGETALCFYKAKNRTDKDIIGMATYTVTPAIASQYFNKIQCFCFEEQQLLAGEEVDMPVFFFIDPDYATDPNLRGISDIVLHYTFFRAKYNDDGVLSPVATAEASEQELASQLQIAKEVDAQAAA
;
A
#
# COMPACT_ATOMS: atom_id res chain seq x y z
N MET A 1 32.87 13.72 -41.91
CA MET A 1 31.59 13.07 -42.30
C MET A 1 30.96 12.56 -41.01
N LEU A 2 29.80 12.96 -40.51
CA LEU A 2 28.62 13.56 -41.11
C LEU A 2 27.99 14.53 -40.10
N GLN A 3 27.57 15.69 -40.62
CA GLN A 3 26.81 16.72 -39.93
C GLN A 3 25.34 16.33 -39.75
N SER A 4 24.75 16.86 -38.67
CA SER A 4 23.37 17.35 -38.51
C SER A 4 22.24 16.83 -39.41
N LEU A 5 21.20 16.23 -38.80
CA LEU A 5 19.86 16.09 -39.40
C LEU A 5 18.76 16.65 -38.49
N PRO A 6 17.68 17.24 -39.05
CA PRO A 6 16.85 18.24 -38.37
C PRO A 6 15.61 17.69 -37.63
N ARG A 7 15.14 18.47 -36.66
CA ARG A 7 14.00 18.28 -35.72
C ARG A 7 12.59 18.13 -36.35
N ALA A 8 12.45 18.07 -37.67
CA ALA A 8 11.15 18.21 -38.36
C ALA A 8 10.38 16.89 -38.61
N THR A 9 10.99 15.72 -38.40
CA THR A 9 10.39 14.43 -38.79
C THR A 9 9.63 13.69 -37.68
N ARG A 10 9.68 14.12 -36.41
CA ARG A 10 8.94 13.45 -35.31
C ARG A 10 7.48 13.88 -35.15
N LEU A 11 7.09 15.07 -35.63
CA LEU A 11 5.73 15.58 -35.46
C LEU A 11 4.74 15.07 -36.53
N ARG A 12 5.22 14.67 -37.71
CA ARG A 12 4.35 14.17 -38.79
C ARG A 12 3.92 12.70 -38.60
N SER A 13 4.71 11.86 -37.91
CA SER A 13 4.31 10.46 -37.68
C SER A 13 3.23 10.32 -36.58
N SER A 14 3.25 11.19 -35.57
CA SER A 14 2.25 11.23 -34.49
C SER A 14 0.85 11.63 -34.98
N LEU A 15 0.75 12.57 -35.93
CA LEU A 15 -0.55 13.00 -36.46
C LEU A 15 -1.16 11.98 -37.45
N LEU A 16 -0.32 11.22 -38.16
CA LEU A 16 -0.77 10.13 -39.04
C LEU A 16 -1.25 8.91 -38.25
N THR A 17 -0.57 8.55 -37.15
CA THR A 17 -1.02 7.45 -36.28
C THR A 17 -2.29 7.81 -35.51
N ALA A 18 -2.43 9.06 -35.03
CA ALA A 18 -3.66 9.50 -34.36
C ALA A 18 -4.88 9.52 -35.29
N ARG A 19 -4.72 9.94 -36.56
CA ARG A 19 -5.81 9.92 -37.55
C ARG A 19 -6.19 8.50 -37.96
N LEU A 20 -5.23 7.59 -38.13
CA LEU A 20 -5.50 6.17 -38.43
C LEU A 20 -6.21 5.44 -37.29
N VAL A 21 -5.80 5.64 -36.03
CA VAL A 21 -6.44 5.03 -34.86
C VAL A 21 -7.87 5.55 -34.66
N SER A 22 -8.11 6.85 -34.91
CA SER A 22 -9.47 7.42 -34.82
C SER A 22 -10.42 6.95 -35.93
N SER A 23 -9.89 6.64 -37.12
CA SER A 23 -10.66 6.10 -38.25
C SER A 23 -11.04 4.63 -38.02
N LEU A 24 -10.12 3.84 -37.48
CA LEU A 24 -10.34 2.42 -37.13
C LEU A 24 -11.28 2.24 -35.93
N ALA A 25 -11.21 3.12 -34.91
CA ALA A 25 -12.13 3.09 -33.77
C ALA A 25 -13.57 3.45 -34.17
N LYS A 26 -13.75 4.40 -35.11
CA LYS A 26 -15.08 4.77 -35.63
C LYS A 26 -15.69 3.69 -36.51
N THR A 27 -14.90 2.98 -37.32
CA THR A 27 -15.42 1.87 -38.16
C THR A 27 -15.79 0.63 -37.33
N SER A 28 -15.03 0.33 -36.26
CA SER A 28 -15.30 -0.80 -35.34
C SER A 28 -16.62 -0.64 -34.57
N LEU A 29 -16.87 0.55 -33.99
CA LEU A 29 -18.07 0.80 -33.18
C LEU A 29 -19.36 0.83 -34.02
N THR A 30 -19.32 1.32 -35.27
CA THR A 30 -20.48 1.28 -36.16
C THR A 30 -20.82 -0.12 -36.65
N GLN A 31 -19.83 -1.01 -36.80
CA GLN A 31 -20.04 -2.38 -37.27
C GLN A 31 -20.52 -3.33 -36.16
N THR A 32 -20.15 -3.07 -34.90
CA THR A 32 -20.65 -3.85 -33.75
C THR A 32 -22.07 -3.45 -33.35
N GLN A 33 -22.44 -2.17 -33.41
CA GLN A 33 -23.82 -1.75 -33.10
C GLN A 33 -24.84 -2.25 -34.13
N THR A 34 -24.49 -2.32 -35.42
CA THR A 34 -25.38 -2.86 -36.47
C THR A 34 -25.58 -4.38 -36.37
N ARG A 35 -24.60 -5.14 -35.85
CA ARG A 35 -24.73 -6.59 -35.60
C ARG A 35 -25.55 -6.93 -34.35
N LEU A 36 -25.53 -6.10 -33.32
CA LEU A 36 -26.38 -6.29 -32.12
C LEU A 36 -27.85 -5.94 -32.40
N LEU A 37 -28.10 -4.96 -33.28
CA LEU A 37 -29.45 -4.60 -33.69
C LEU A 37 -30.05 -5.55 -34.75
N SER A 38 -29.24 -6.19 -35.60
CA SER A 38 -29.75 -7.18 -36.56
C SER A 38 -30.07 -8.54 -35.92
N THR A 39 -29.27 -8.96 -34.94
CA THR A 39 -29.52 -10.20 -34.18
C THR A 39 -30.75 -10.08 -33.28
N SER A 40 -31.01 -8.92 -32.67
CA SER A 40 -32.24 -8.69 -31.90
C SER A 40 -33.50 -8.69 -32.77
N ARG A 41 -33.46 -8.16 -34.00
CA ARG A 41 -34.57 -8.26 -34.96
C ARG A 41 -34.82 -9.70 -35.43
N ALA A 42 -33.76 -10.48 -35.65
CA ALA A 42 -33.87 -11.89 -36.02
C ALA A 42 -34.42 -12.77 -34.88
N VAL A 43 -34.12 -12.43 -33.62
CA VAL A 43 -34.66 -13.13 -32.44
C VAL A 43 -36.13 -12.77 -32.17
N PHE A 44 -36.55 -11.54 -32.44
CA PHE A 44 -37.94 -11.13 -32.25
C PHE A 44 -38.88 -11.60 -33.38
N ASN A 45 -38.39 -11.65 -34.62
CA ASN A 45 -39.21 -11.97 -35.79
C ASN A 45 -39.41 -13.48 -36.03
N ASN A 46 -38.80 -14.34 -35.20
CA ASN A 46 -38.82 -15.79 -35.36
C ASN A 46 -39.51 -16.52 -34.18
N ARG A 47 -40.38 -15.81 -33.43
CA ARG A 47 -41.32 -16.47 -32.53
C ARG A 47 -42.39 -17.14 -33.38
N LYS A 48 -42.24 -18.44 -33.63
CA LYS A 48 -43.37 -19.27 -34.07
C LYS A 48 -44.57 -18.95 -33.17
N PRO A 49 -45.77 -18.75 -33.72
CA PRO A 49 -46.96 -18.53 -32.90
C PRO A 49 -47.08 -19.67 -31.87
N TYR A 50 -47.48 -19.34 -30.65
CA TYR A 50 -47.56 -20.28 -29.52
C TYR A 50 -48.30 -21.57 -29.89
N GLU A 51 -49.31 -21.47 -30.76
CA GLU A 51 -50.08 -22.59 -31.30
C GLU A 51 -49.23 -23.55 -32.14
N ALA A 52 -48.40 -23.04 -33.07
CA ALA A 52 -47.51 -23.88 -33.88
C ALA A 52 -46.44 -24.60 -33.04
N ALA A 53 -45.96 -23.96 -31.97
CA ALA A 53 -45.02 -24.56 -31.03
C ALA A 53 -45.68 -25.65 -30.16
N ARG A 54 -46.94 -25.43 -29.74
CA ARG A 54 -47.75 -26.40 -29.01
C ARG A 54 -48.01 -27.65 -29.84
N ASP A 55 -48.42 -27.47 -31.10
CA ASP A 55 -48.76 -28.60 -31.97
C ASP A 55 -47.53 -29.43 -32.32
N GLU A 56 -46.37 -28.80 -32.50
CA GLU A 56 -45.09 -29.51 -32.66
C GLU A 56 -44.72 -30.32 -31.40
N PHE A 57 -44.97 -29.77 -30.20
CA PHE A 57 -44.73 -30.44 -28.93
C PHE A 57 -45.66 -31.65 -28.74
N LEU A 58 -46.97 -31.49 -29.03
CA LEU A 58 -47.96 -32.57 -28.97
C LEU A 58 -47.59 -33.70 -29.95
N ARG A 59 -47.22 -33.37 -31.19
CA ARG A 59 -46.78 -34.37 -32.17
C ARG A 59 -45.55 -35.16 -31.72
N LYS A 60 -44.57 -34.48 -31.11
CA LYS A 60 -43.36 -35.11 -30.55
C LYS A 60 -43.68 -35.97 -29.32
N ARG A 61 -44.58 -35.51 -28.46
CA ARG A 61 -45.08 -36.25 -27.30
C ARG A 61 -45.72 -37.57 -27.75
N ASP A 62 -46.64 -37.51 -28.69
CA ASP A 62 -47.38 -38.67 -29.18
C ASP A 62 -46.46 -39.68 -29.87
N ALA A 63 -45.50 -39.20 -30.68
CA ALA A 63 -44.47 -40.05 -31.28
C ALA A 63 -43.57 -40.75 -30.24
N ASN A 64 -43.20 -40.04 -29.16
CA ASN A 64 -42.39 -40.61 -28.09
C ASN A 64 -43.18 -41.56 -27.19
N MET A 65 -44.44 -41.27 -26.88
CA MET A 65 -45.34 -42.19 -26.17
C MET A 65 -45.48 -43.50 -26.95
N LYS A 66 -45.70 -43.41 -28.27
CA LYS A 66 -45.83 -44.59 -29.15
C LYS A 66 -44.53 -45.41 -29.25
N ARG A 67 -43.37 -44.76 -29.22
CA ARG A 67 -42.06 -45.45 -29.21
C ARG A 67 -41.79 -46.19 -27.90
N LEU A 68 -42.18 -45.61 -26.78
CA LEU A 68 -41.90 -46.14 -25.45
C LEU A 68 -42.99 -47.09 -24.93
N GLY A 69 -44.16 -47.13 -25.58
CA GLY A 69 -45.26 -48.03 -25.21
C GLY A 69 -45.93 -47.67 -23.88
N VAL A 70 -45.90 -46.40 -23.48
CA VAL A 70 -46.30 -45.93 -22.14
C VAL A 70 -47.62 -45.14 -22.16
N SER A 71 -48.36 -45.21 -21.06
CA SER A 71 -49.58 -44.42 -20.85
C SER A 71 -49.28 -42.92 -20.68
N GLU A 72 -50.30 -42.06 -20.91
CA GLU A 72 -50.11 -40.60 -20.81
C GLU A 72 -49.69 -40.14 -19.41
N GLU A 73 -50.20 -40.79 -18.36
CA GLU A 73 -49.86 -40.47 -16.97
C GLU A 73 -48.41 -40.85 -16.65
N GLU A 74 -47.98 -42.03 -17.07
CA GLU A 74 -46.62 -42.53 -16.84
C GLU A 74 -45.58 -41.71 -17.64
N TYR A 75 -45.91 -41.29 -18.86
CA TYR A 75 -45.09 -40.36 -19.64
C TYR A 75 -44.91 -39.01 -18.95
N ARG A 76 -45.98 -38.45 -18.36
CA ARG A 76 -45.92 -37.20 -17.59
C ARG A 76 -45.03 -37.34 -16.37
N GLU A 77 -45.12 -38.46 -15.64
CA GLU A 77 -44.28 -38.72 -14.48
C GLU A 77 -42.79 -38.82 -14.87
N LEU A 78 -42.47 -39.59 -15.93
CA LEU A 78 -41.10 -39.74 -16.45
C LEU A 78 -40.49 -38.40 -16.87
N PHE A 79 -41.24 -37.58 -17.61
CA PHE A 79 -40.79 -36.25 -18.02
C PHE A 79 -40.62 -35.31 -16.82
N SER A 80 -41.47 -35.42 -15.80
CA SER A 80 -41.34 -34.62 -14.58
C SER A 80 -40.08 -35.01 -13.78
N LYS A 81 -39.77 -36.31 -13.67
CA LYS A 81 -38.56 -36.84 -13.03
C LYS A 81 -37.30 -36.44 -13.79
N ALA A 82 -37.29 -36.61 -15.11
CA ALA A 82 -36.17 -36.23 -15.97
C ALA A 82 -35.90 -34.71 -15.94
N ARG A 83 -36.95 -33.88 -15.92
CA ARG A 83 -36.82 -32.42 -15.77
C ARG A 83 -36.30 -32.04 -14.39
N LYS A 84 -36.79 -32.66 -13.30
CA LYS A 84 -36.28 -32.43 -11.94
C LYS A 84 -34.81 -32.81 -11.84
N GLN A 85 -34.40 -33.97 -12.37
CA GLN A 85 -33.01 -34.41 -12.36
C GLN A 85 -32.08 -33.47 -13.14
N ARG A 86 -32.45 -33.07 -14.37
CA ARG A 86 -31.67 -32.06 -15.13
C ARG A 86 -31.59 -30.74 -14.40
N ARG A 87 -32.72 -30.24 -13.89
CA ARG A 87 -32.75 -28.99 -13.13
C ARG A 87 -31.84 -29.08 -11.90
N GLN A 88 -31.87 -30.20 -11.17
CA GLN A 88 -30.99 -30.43 -10.02
C GLN A 88 -29.50 -30.42 -10.40
N GLN A 89 -29.14 -31.01 -11.54
CA GLN A 89 -27.77 -30.98 -12.06
C GLN A 89 -27.34 -29.56 -12.46
N ASP A 90 -28.24 -28.81 -13.11
CA ASP A 90 -27.99 -27.43 -13.54
C ASP A 90 -27.87 -26.48 -12.33
N VAL A 91 -28.72 -26.60 -11.30
CA VAL A 91 -28.55 -25.80 -10.07
C VAL A 91 -27.30 -26.19 -9.29
N ASN A 92 -26.98 -27.48 -9.17
CA ASN A 92 -25.77 -27.91 -8.46
C ASN A 92 -24.49 -27.39 -9.12
N SER A 93 -24.41 -27.47 -10.46
CA SER A 93 -23.27 -26.90 -11.20
C SER A 93 -23.20 -25.37 -11.05
N THR A 94 -24.33 -24.67 -11.16
CA THR A 94 -24.38 -23.21 -10.96
C THR A 94 -23.94 -22.81 -9.54
N ILE A 95 -24.36 -23.55 -8.52
CA ILE A 95 -23.96 -23.31 -7.13
C ILE A 95 -22.45 -23.53 -6.96
N LEU A 96 -21.89 -24.60 -7.53
CA LEU A 96 -20.45 -24.87 -7.47
C LEU A 96 -19.62 -23.77 -8.15
N TYR A 97 -20.05 -23.28 -9.32
CA TYR A 97 -19.40 -22.14 -9.98
C TYR A 97 -19.57 -20.84 -9.19
N GLY A 98 -20.73 -20.59 -8.58
CA GLY A 98 -20.92 -19.42 -7.71
C GLY A 98 -20.02 -19.45 -6.49
N LEU A 99 -19.90 -20.62 -5.84
CA LEU A 99 -19.07 -20.81 -4.65
C LEU A 99 -17.58 -20.64 -4.96
N SER A 100 -17.10 -21.13 -6.11
CA SER A 100 -15.69 -20.97 -6.50
C SER A 100 -15.31 -19.50 -6.74
N VAL A 101 -16.21 -18.70 -7.32
CA VAL A 101 -15.99 -17.25 -7.50
C VAL A 101 -15.91 -16.53 -6.15
N VAL A 102 -16.78 -16.86 -5.20
CA VAL A 102 -16.75 -16.27 -3.85
C VAL A 102 -15.44 -16.58 -3.14
N ILE A 103 -14.99 -17.84 -3.17
CA ILE A 103 -13.73 -18.26 -2.55
C ILE A 103 -12.54 -17.56 -3.23
N ALA A 104 -12.54 -17.44 -4.55
CA ALA A 104 -11.49 -16.73 -5.28
C ALA A 104 -11.41 -15.25 -4.90
N PHE A 105 -12.54 -14.58 -4.72
CA PHE A 105 -12.58 -13.17 -4.35
C PHE A 105 -12.08 -12.92 -2.92
N LEU A 106 -12.44 -13.82 -1.98
CA LEU A 106 -11.92 -13.79 -0.62
C LEU A 106 -10.41 -14.06 -0.57
N GLY A 107 -9.95 -15.05 -1.34
CA GLY A 107 -8.53 -15.36 -1.47
C GLY A 107 -7.73 -14.18 -2.03
N LEU A 108 -8.24 -13.52 -3.08
CA LEU A 108 -7.60 -12.34 -3.67
C LEU A 108 -7.55 -11.16 -2.68
N SER A 109 -8.63 -10.94 -1.94
CA SER A 109 -8.71 -9.86 -0.95
C SER A 109 -7.70 -10.06 0.18
N TYR A 110 -7.54 -11.30 0.65
CA TYR A 110 -6.54 -11.64 1.67
C TYR A 110 -5.10 -11.54 1.14
N LEU A 111 -4.88 -11.93 -0.13
CA LEU A 111 -3.55 -11.87 -0.77
C LEU A 111 -3.12 -10.44 -1.15
N ALA A 112 -4.07 -9.50 -1.27
CA ALA A 112 -3.77 -8.13 -1.67
C ALA A 112 -2.81 -7.42 -0.71
N VAL A 113 -2.94 -7.65 0.60
CA VAL A 113 -2.08 -7.03 1.63
C VAL A 113 -0.62 -7.48 1.53
N PRO A 114 -0.27 -8.79 1.54
CA PRO A 114 1.12 -9.21 1.41
C PRO A 114 1.71 -8.84 0.04
N VAL A 115 0.94 -8.92 -1.05
CA VAL A 115 1.39 -8.49 -2.38
C VAL A 115 1.72 -7.00 -2.38
N TYR A 116 0.87 -6.16 -1.78
CA TYR A 116 1.14 -4.73 -1.64
C TYR A 116 2.43 -4.48 -0.86
N ARG A 117 2.65 -5.18 0.26
CA ARG A 117 3.88 -5.04 1.06
C ARG A 117 5.13 -5.37 0.23
N ILE A 118 5.11 -6.47 -0.52
CA ILE A 118 6.25 -6.88 -1.36
C ILE A 118 6.52 -5.82 -2.44
N VAL A 119 5.48 -5.32 -3.11
CA VAL A 119 5.61 -4.30 -4.15
C VAL A 119 6.14 -2.98 -3.56
N CYS A 120 5.62 -2.54 -2.41
CA CYS A 120 6.07 -1.31 -1.75
C CYS A 120 7.53 -1.40 -1.28
N GLN A 121 7.94 -2.54 -0.72
CA GLN A 121 9.32 -2.76 -0.27
C GLN A 121 10.32 -2.80 -1.43
N GLN A 122 9.91 -3.33 -2.58
CA GLN A 122 10.75 -3.42 -3.77
C GLN A 122 10.84 -2.10 -4.54
N MET A 123 9.73 -1.35 -4.61
CA MET A 123 9.63 -0.11 -5.40
C MET A 123 10.04 1.14 -4.61
N GLY A 124 10.14 1.06 -3.28
CA GLY A 124 10.55 2.19 -2.43
C GLY A 124 9.56 3.38 -2.46
N TRP A 125 8.33 3.16 -2.92
CA TRP A 125 7.29 4.20 -2.95
C TRP A 125 6.85 4.55 -1.52
N GLY A 126 7.01 5.81 -1.15
CA GLY A 126 6.61 6.36 0.17
C GLY A 126 7.76 6.76 1.10
N GLY A 127 9.02 6.62 0.68
CA GLY A 127 10.17 7.09 1.48
C GLY A 127 10.40 6.32 2.79
N GLN A 128 9.60 5.28 3.06
CA GLN A 128 9.87 4.31 4.10
C GLN A 128 11.06 3.47 3.67
N ILE A 129 12.14 3.57 4.44
CA ILE A 129 13.27 2.66 4.37
C ILE A 129 12.76 1.22 4.45
N THR A 130 13.07 0.42 3.44
CA THR A 130 12.91 -1.03 3.49
C THR A 130 13.72 -1.52 4.69
N PRO A 131 13.12 -2.09 5.74
CA PRO A 131 13.88 -2.98 6.62
C PRO A 131 14.36 -4.07 5.67
N GLY A 132 15.67 -4.05 5.35
CA GLY A 132 16.27 -4.90 4.35
C GLY A 132 15.77 -6.34 4.49
N GLY A 133 15.49 -6.97 3.36
CA GLY A 133 14.77 -8.23 3.25
C GLY A 133 15.12 -9.26 4.32
N ASN A 134 14.11 -10.03 4.72
CA ASN A 134 14.25 -11.18 5.61
C ASN A 134 14.77 -10.80 7.01
N MET A 135 14.06 -9.92 7.71
CA MET A 135 14.12 -9.90 9.18
C MET A 135 13.41 -11.16 9.70
N LYS A 136 14.05 -12.32 9.50
CA LYS A 136 13.85 -13.47 10.37
C LYS A 136 14.66 -13.17 11.63
N THR A 137 13.98 -13.07 12.76
CA THR A 137 14.55 -13.29 14.09
C THR A 137 15.45 -14.54 14.02
N GLY A 138 16.77 -14.37 13.94
CA GLY A 138 17.69 -15.52 13.95
C GLY A 138 19.07 -15.31 13.33
N ASP A 139 19.20 -14.57 12.22
CA ASP A 139 20.46 -14.57 11.46
C ASP A 139 21.21 -13.23 11.61
N TYR A 140 22.30 -13.27 12.39
CA TYR A 140 23.20 -12.14 12.68
C TYR A 140 24.13 -11.74 11.52
N GLU A 141 23.90 -12.24 10.30
CA GLU A 141 24.66 -11.87 9.11
C GLU A 141 23.77 -11.15 8.11
N ASN A 142 23.48 -9.89 8.39
CA ASN A 142 22.94 -9.01 7.36
C ASN A 142 24.12 -8.52 6.50
N PRO A 143 24.25 -8.94 5.22
CA PRO A 143 25.39 -8.59 4.37
C PRO A 143 25.51 -7.08 4.09
N ARG A 144 24.49 -6.28 4.42
CA ARG A 144 24.54 -4.81 4.33
C ARG A 144 25.35 -4.16 5.45
N PHE A 145 25.48 -4.80 6.62
CA PHE A 145 26.22 -4.28 7.77
C PHE A 145 27.60 -4.97 7.95
N ALA A 146 28.03 -5.77 6.99
CA ALA A 146 29.34 -6.40 7.02
C ALA A 146 30.45 -5.34 7.11
N ALA A 147 31.42 -5.55 8.01
CA ALA A 147 32.55 -4.63 8.23
C ALA A 147 33.33 -4.29 6.95
N GLU A 148 33.29 -5.18 5.96
CA GLU A 148 33.91 -5.00 4.65
C GLU A 148 33.30 -3.85 3.83
N ARG A 149 32.02 -3.51 4.05
CA ARG A 149 31.30 -2.44 3.34
C ARG A 149 31.44 -1.06 4.00
N LEU A 150 31.93 -1.00 5.23
CA LEU A 150 32.16 0.23 6.01
C LEU A 150 33.51 0.88 5.68
N LYS A 151 33.98 0.73 4.44
CA LYS A 151 35.23 1.32 3.96
C LYS A 151 34.89 2.51 3.05
N PRO A 152 35.41 3.72 3.34
CA PRO A 152 35.22 4.86 2.48
C PRO A 152 35.74 4.56 1.07
N ILE A 153 34.97 4.91 0.05
CA ILE A 153 35.46 4.87 -1.32
C ILE A 153 36.39 6.07 -1.51
N GLU A 154 37.69 5.85 -1.72
CA GLU A 154 38.69 6.93 -1.79
C GLU A 154 38.45 7.96 -2.92
N GLN A 155 37.64 7.61 -3.93
CA GLN A 155 37.21 8.50 -5.03
C GLN A 155 35.71 8.82 -4.99
N GLY A 156 35.06 8.61 -3.84
CA GLY A 156 33.63 8.83 -3.68
C GLY A 156 33.25 10.32 -3.69
N ARG A 157 32.08 10.63 -4.24
CA ARG A 157 31.51 11.98 -4.16
C ARG A 157 31.06 12.27 -2.72
N HIS A 158 31.35 13.47 -2.24
CA HIS A 158 30.79 13.98 -0.98
C HIS A 158 29.27 14.15 -1.06
N ILE A 159 28.57 13.54 -0.11
CA ILE A 159 27.13 13.64 0.06
C ILE A 159 26.86 14.50 1.29
N ARG A 160 26.05 15.52 1.09
CA ARG A 160 25.55 16.43 2.12
C ARG A 160 24.33 15.82 2.78
N ILE A 161 24.43 15.50 4.06
CA ILE A 161 23.28 15.15 4.89
C ILE A 161 22.82 16.38 5.65
N THR A 162 21.59 16.80 5.41
CA THR A 162 20.91 17.85 6.16
C THR A 162 20.02 17.21 7.22
N PHE A 163 20.15 17.68 8.45
CA PHE A 163 19.37 17.20 9.59
C PHE A 163 18.25 18.18 9.90
N SER A 164 17.04 17.65 10.00
CA SER A 164 15.84 18.40 10.37
C SER A 164 15.10 17.64 11.45
N GLY A 165 14.52 18.37 12.39
CA GLY A 165 13.74 17.81 13.49
C GLY A 165 12.54 18.68 13.77
N ASP A 166 11.37 18.05 13.86
CA ASP A 166 10.12 18.66 14.26
C ASP A 166 9.48 17.89 15.43
N VAL A 167 8.61 18.58 16.16
CA VAL A 167 7.79 18.01 17.24
C VAL A 167 6.32 18.25 16.91
N SER A 168 5.48 17.29 17.24
CA SER A 168 4.03 17.48 17.22
C SER A 168 3.61 18.54 18.25
N GLY A 169 2.60 19.36 17.94
CA GLY A 169 2.16 20.46 18.82
C GLY A 169 1.63 20.01 20.19
N ILE A 170 1.28 18.73 20.35
CA ILE A 170 0.89 18.11 21.62
C ILE A 170 2.07 17.73 22.52
N LEU A 171 3.28 17.74 21.97
CA LEU A 171 4.50 17.40 22.66
C LEU A 171 5.31 18.69 22.88
N PRO A 172 5.25 19.29 24.08
CA PRO A 172 5.93 20.54 24.41
C PRO A 172 7.44 20.35 24.62
N TRP A 173 8.11 19.73 23.64
CA TRP A 173 9.55 19.50 23.63
C TRP A 173 10.24 20.48 22.67
N ASP A 174 11.44 20.90 23.03
CA ASP A 174 12.34 21.56 22.09
C ASP A 174 13.25 20.50 21.50
N PHE A 175 13.05 20.17 20.23
CA PHE A 175 13.84 19.17 19.53
C PHE A 175 14.57 19.83 18.36
N ARG A 176 15.90 19.78 18.38
CA ARG A 176 16.74 20.41 17.37
C ARG A 176 18.01 19.62 17.10
N PRO A 177 18.47 19.56 15.84
CA PRO A 177 19.78 19.01 15.53
C PRO A 177 20.88 19.90 16.12
N GLN A 178 21.92 19.30 16.71
CA GLN A 178 23.13 20.05 17.10
C GLN A 178 23.92 20.49 15.87
N GLN A 179 23.95 19.64 14.84
CA GLN A 179 24.62 19.88 13.57
C GLN A 179 23.56 19.89 12.47
N ARG A 180 23.39 21.00 11.75
CA ARG A 180 22.39 21.09 10.66
C ARG A 180 22.81 20.31 9.42
N GLU A 181 24.11 20.18 9.20
CA GLU A 181 24.65 19.57 8.00
C GLU A 181 25.96 18.84 8.30
N VAL A 182 26.14 17.67 7.69
CA VAL A 182 27.41 16.95 7.66
C VAL A 182 27.65 16.43 6.24
N SER A 183 28.90 16.53 5.77
CA SER A 183 29.33 16.00 4.47
C SER A 183 30.10 14.70 4.69
N VAL A 184 29.64 13.60 4.10
CA VAL A 184 30.28 12.27 4.22
C VAL A 184 30.53 11.66 2.85
N ILE A 185 31.44 10.70 2.78
CA ILE A 185 31.69 9.89 1.59
C ILE A 185 30.91 8.56 1.71
N PRO A 186 30.38 7.98 0.61
CA PRO A 186 29.83 6.62 0.64
C PRO A 186 30.81 5.60 1.25
N GLY A 187 30.33 4.78 2.18
CA GLY A 187 31.11 3.85 2.99
C GLY A 187 31.71 4.44 4.27
N GLU A 188 31.68 5.77 4.43
CA GLU A 188 32.09 6.45 5.66
C GLU A 188 30.96 6.40 6.70
N THR A 189 31.33 6.17 7.97
CA THR A 189 30.41 6.22 9.09
C THR A 189 30.42 7.61 9.72
N ALA A 190 29.24 8.12 10.09
CA ALA A 190 29.11 9.42 10.72
C ALA A 190 28.21 9.33 11.97
N LEU A 191 28.58 10.15 12.96
CA LEU A 191 27.86 10.32 14.21
C LEU A 191 27.38 11.75 14.32
N CYS A 192 26.07 11.92 14.51
CA CYS A 192 25.44 13.21 14.72
C CYS A 192 24.60 13.20 15.98
N PHE A 193 24.39 14.37 16.58
CA PHE A 193 23.63 14.51 17.81
C PHE A 193 22.39 15.38 17.59
N TYR A 194 21.27 14.95 18.16
CA TYR A 194 20.09 15.77 18.35
C TYR A 194 19.95 16.12 19.82
N LYS A 195 19.37 17.28 20.09
CA LYS A 195 19.08 17.73 21.44
C LYS A 195 17.58 17.80 21.63
N ALA A 196 17.09 17.12 22.66
CA ALA A 196 15.70 17.20 23.09
C ALA A 196 15.63 17.78 24.50
N LYS A 197 14.69 18.69 24.71
CA LYS A 197 14.41 19.28 26.03
C LYS A 197 12.92 19.26 26.33
N ASN A 198 12.55 18.69 27.47
CA ASN A 198 11.18 18.82 27.97
C ASN A 198 10.99 20.22 28.58
N ARG A 199 10.02 20.99 28.07
CA ARG A 199 9.71 22.34 28.59
C ARG A 199 8.64 22.36 29.68
N THR A 200 8.16 21.20 30.09
CA THR A 200 7.09 21.09 31.10
C THR A 200 7.60 20.56 32.43
N ASP A 201 6.77 20.76 33.45
CA ASP A 201 7.00 20.27 34.82
C ASP A 201 6.50 18.83 35.03
N LYS A 202 6.18 18.11 33.94
CA LYS A 202 5.71 16.72 33.97
C LYS A 202 6.57 15.85 33.09
N ASP A 203 6.72 14.59 33.48
CA ASP A 203 7.41 13.60 32.67
C ASP A 203 6.54 13.25 31.46
N ILE A 204 7.15 13.23 30.27
CA ILE A 204 6.44 12.92 29.03
C ILE A 204 7.19 11.81 28.31
N ILE A 205 6.45 10.91 27.69
CA ILE A 205 6.98 9.87 26.82
C ILE A 205 6.74 10.29 25.37
N GLY A 206 7.82 10.26 24.60
CA GLY A 206 7.83 10.57 23.18
C GLY A 206 8.29 9.37 22.36
N MET A 207 7.77 9.27 21.14
CA MET A 207 8.24 8.32 20.12
C MET A 207 8.53 9.09 18.83
N ALA A 208 9.68 8.83 18.20
CA ALA A 208 10.11 9.56 17.02
C ALA A 208 10.03 8.73 15.76
N THR A 209 9.38 9.25 14.72
CA THR A 209 9.46 8.64 13.38
C THR A 209 10.46 9.43 12.54
N TYR A 210 11.08 8.76 11.56
CA TYR A 210 11.99 9.41 10.63
C TYR A 210 11.64 9.16 9.17
N THR A 211 12.06 10.10 8.33
CA THR A 211 11.96 10.01 6.88
C THR A 211 13.28 10.44 6.24
N VAL A 212 13.61 9.83 5.11
CA VAL A 212 14.79 10.18 4.32
C VAL A 212 14.35 10.66 2.94
N THR A 213 14.78 11.86 2.58
CA THR A 213 14.45 12.48 1.29
C THR A 213 15.72 12.77 0.51
N PRO A 214 15.79 12.45 -0.80
CA PRO A 214 14.75 11.84 -1.63
C PRO A 214 14.58 10.34 -1.38
N ALA A 215 13.38 9.81 -1.64
CA ALA A 215 13.03 8.41 -1.36
C ALA A 215 13.96 7.39 -2.07
N ILE A 216 14.47 7.71 -3.25
CA ILE A 216 15.42 6.83 -3.96
C ILE A 216 16.79 6.71 -3.26
N ALA A 217 17.16 7.69 -2.44
CA ALA A 217 18.39 7.64 -1.64
C ALA A 217 18.20 6.88 -0.32
N SER A 218 16.95 6.72 0.16
CA SER A 218 16.66 6.11 1.46
C SER A 218 17.11 4.64 1.53
N GLN A 219 17.08 3.92 0.41
CA GLN A 219 17.44 2.50 0.36
C GLN A 219 18.94 2.22 0.62
N TYR A 220 19.78 3.25 0.48
CA TYR A 220 21.22 3.20 0.73
C TYR A 220 21.61 3.89 2.06
N PHE A 221 20.65 4.53 2.72
CA PHE A 221 20.87 5.20 4.00
C PHE A 221 20.66 4.19 5.13
N ASN A 222 21.75 3.72 5.74
CA ASN A 222 21.70 2.72 6.78
C ASN A 222 21.96 3.36 8.15
N LYS A 223 20.96 3.32 9.02
CA LYS A 223 21.08 3.80 10.39
C LYS A 223 21.42 2.64 11.32
N ILE A 224 22.58 2.71 11.97
CA ILE A 224 23.10 1.65 12.85
C ILE A 224 22.49 1.76 14.26
N GLN A 225 22.30 2.97 14.80
CA GLN A 225 21.71 3.18 16.13
C GLN A 225 20.68 4.32 16.11
N CYS A 226 19.46 4.07 16.62
CA CYS A 226 18.26 4.93 16.47
C CYS A 226 17.41 5.01 17.74
N PHE A 227 17.20 6.22 18.28
CA PHE A 227 16.19 6.50 19.32
C PHE A 227 14.72 6.39 18.82
N CYS A 228 14.51 6.00 17.57
CA CYS A 228 13.27 6.22 16.82
C CYS A 228 12.23 5.12 17.04
N PHE A 229 12.65 4.01 17.61
CA PHE A 229 11.77 2.89 17.94
C PHE A 229 11.81 2.57 19.43
N GLU A 230 12.49 3.41 20.19
CA GLU A 230 12.59 3.29 21.63
C GLU A 230 11.73 4.40 22.23
N GLU A 231 11.00 4.06 23.27
CA GLU A 231 10.33 5.06 24.09
C GLU A 231 11.39 5.99 24.70
N GLN A 232 11.25 7.28 24.45
CA GLN A 232 12.08 8.28 25.10
C GLN A 232 11.23 8.90 26.18
N GLN A 233 11.57 8.63 27.43
CA GLN A 233 10.98 9.34 28.58
C GLN A 233 11.94 10.46 28.96
N LEU A 234 11.44 11.71 28.91
CA LEU A 234 12.17 12.87 29.42
C LEU A 234 11.47 13.38 30.67
N LEU A 235 12.23 13.51 31.75
CA LEU A 235 11.75 14.07 33.00
C LEU A 235 11.41 15.55 32.83
N ALA A 236 10.67 16.09 33.80
CA ALA A 236 10.39 17.52 33.89
C ALA A 236 11.68 18.38 33.75
N GLY A 237 11.69 19.27 32.75
CA GLY A 237 12.83 20.17 32.49
C GLY A 237 14.12 19.51 31.97
N GLU A 238 14.14 18.18 31.77
CA GLU A 238 15.33 17.44 31.37
C GLU A 238 15.76 17.76 29.93
N GLU A 239 17.07 17.82 29.72
CA GLU A 239 17.70 18.03 28.41
C GLU A 239 18.68 16.90 28.14
N VAL A 240 18.48 16.17 27.04
CA VAL A 240 19.27 14.99 26.66
C VAL A 240 19.78 15.13 25.24
N ASP A 241 21.04 14.72 25.03
CA ASP A 241 21.64 14.59 23.71
C ASP A 241 21.46 13.15 23.19
N MET A 242 20.75 13.00 22.07
CA MET A 242 20.43 11.73 21.44
C MET A 242 21.36 11.49 20.24
N PRO A 243 22.25 10.48 20.30
CA PRO A 243 23.14 10.15 19.21
C PRO A 243 22.42 9.45 18.05
N VAL A 244 22.88 9.72 16.83
CA VAL A 244 22.46 9.06 15.59
C VAL A 244 23.70 8.61 14.84
N PHE A 245 23.89 7.30 14.78
CA PHE A 245 25.00 6.69 14.05
C PHE A 245 24.51 6.07 12.75
N PHE A 246 25.10 6.48 11.62
CA PHE A 246 24.66 6.06 10.30
C PHE A 246 25.83 6.00 9.30
N PHE A 247 25.60 5.37 8.17
CA PHE A 247 26.48 5.40 7.01
C PHE A 247 25.67 5.33 5.73
N ILE A 248 26.29 5.74 4.62
CA ILE A 248 25.73 5.58 3.28
C ILE A 248 26.40 4.38 2.64
N ASP A 249 25.62 3.46 2.09
CA ASP A 249 26.14 2.28 1.41
C ASP A 249 27.02 2.68 0.20
N PRO A 250 28.22 2.09 0.02
CA PRO A 250 29.08 2.33 -1.14
C PRO A 250 28.38 2.17 -2.51
N ASP A 251 27.35 1.31 -2.62
CA ASP A 251 26.58 1.12 -3.86
C ASP A 251 25.83 2.40 -4.32
N TYR A 252 25.69 3.39 -3.43
CA TYR A 252 25.16 4.71 -3.79
C TYR A 252 25.96 5.37 -4.91
N ALA A 253 27.28 5.14 -4.96
CA ALA A 253 28.16 5.73 -5.97
C ALA A 253 28.02 5.06 -7.34
N THR A 254 27.57 3.80 -7.39
CA THR A 254 27.49 3.03 -8.64
C THR A 254 26.13 3.15 -9.33
N ASP A 255 25.06 3.49 -8.60
CA ASP A 255 23.71 3.63 -9.16
C ASP A 255 23.57 4.84 -10.13
N PRO A 256 23.21 4.59 -11.41
CA PRO A 256 22.94 5.66 -12.38
C PRO A 256 21.85 6.65 -11.96
N ASN A 257 20.84 6.22 -11.21
CA ASN A 257 19.71 7.05 -10.80
C ASN A 257 20.09 8.10 -9.74
N LEU A 258 21.19 7.86 -9.01
CA LEU A 258 21.66 8.72 -7.92
C LEU A 258 22.79 9.66 -8.34
N ARG A 259 23.27 9.59 -9.59
CA ARG A 259 24.38 10.42 -10.09
C ARG A 259 24.17 11.93 -9.94
N GLY A 260 22.94 12.41 -9.83
CA GLY A 260 22.62 13.84 -9.63
C GLY A 260 22.32 14.24 -8.18
N ILE A 261 22.19 13.29 -7.26
CA ILE A 261 21.70 13.54 -5.90
C ILE A 261 22.89 13.53 -4.97
N SER A 262 23.19 14.69 -4.40
CA SER A 262 24.25 14.84 -3.39
C SER A 262 23.70 15.34 -2.08
N ASP A 263 22.43 15.75 -2.03
CA ASP A 263 21.77 16.27 -0.85
C ASP A 263 20.73 15.26 -0.37
N ILE A 264 20.90 14.79 0.86
CA ILE A 264 19.97 13.90 1.56
C ILE A 264 19.49 14.64 2.80
N VAL A 265 18.17 14.65 3.02
CA VAL A 265 17.57 15.21 4.22
C VAL A 265 17.11 14.05 5.11
N LEU A 266 17.65 14.00 6.32
CA LEU A 266 17.18 13.13 7.38
C LEU A 266 16.25 13.96 8.28
N HIS A 267 14.96 13.66 8.20
CA HIS A 267 13.93 14.36 8.95
C HIS A 267 13.40 13.49 10.08
N TYR A 268 13.33 14.05 11.28
CA TYR A 268 12.74 13.43 12.46
C TYR A 268 11.48 14.17 12.89
N THR A 269 10.46 13.43 13.28
CA THR A 269 9.24 13.98 13.88
C THR A 269 8.91 13.24 15.18
N PHE A 270 8.81 13.97 16.28
CA PHE A 270 8.41 13.41 17.58
C PHE A 270 6.91 13.51 17.83
N PHE A 271 6.33 12.40 18.30
CA PHE A 271 4.94 12.28 18.70
C PHE A 271 4.85 11.94 20.18
N ARG A 272 3.83 12.48 20.86
CA ARG A 272 3.51 12.11 22.24
C ARG A 272 2.91 10.72 22.26
N ALA A 273 3.46 9.85 23.10
CA ALA A 273 2.94 8.51 23.33
C ALA A 273 2.47 8.36 24.77
N LYS A 274 1.47 7.51 25.00
CA LYS A 274 1.00 7.15 26.33
C LYS A 274 0.74 5.64 26.37
N TYR A 275 0.95 5.06 27.54
CA TYR A 275 0.47 3.72 27.84
C TYR A 275 -1.06 3.72 27.97
N ASN A 276 -1.71 2.86 27.19
CA ASN A 276 -3.12 2.53 27.38
C ASN A 276 -3.29 1.60 28.57
N ASP A 277 -4.53 1.43 29.04
CA ASP A 277 -4.87 0.57 30.19
C ASP A 277 -4.41 -0.89 30.01
N ASP A 278 -4.23 -1.33 28.76
CA ASP A 278 -3.70 -2.65 28.38
C ASP A 278 -2.16 -2.74 28.40
N GLY A 279 -1.45 -1.68 28.83
CA GLY A 279 0.02 -1.62 28.86
C GLY A 279 0.68 -1.43 27.49
N VAL A 280 -0.09 -1.09 26.46
CA VAL A 280 0.42 -0.85 25.09
C VAL A 280 0.64 0.64 24.85
N LEU A 281 1.81 1.02 24.35
CA LEU A 281 2.11 2.38 23.90
C LEU A 281 1.27 2.75 22.67
N SER A 282 0.50 3.82 22.76
CA SER A 282 -0.26 4.37 21.65
C SER A 282 0.05 5.86 21.43
N PRO A 283 0.07 6.33 20.17
CA PRO A 283 0.23 7.75 19.88
C PRO A 283 -1.04 8.48 20.32
N VAL A 284 -0.88 9.55 21.11
CA VAL A 284 -2.01 10.36 21.54
C VAL A 284 -2.44 11.24 20.37
N ALA A 285 -3.69 11.13 19.92
CA ALA A 285 -4.21 12.00 18.88
C ALA A 285 -4.39 13.43 19.40
N THR A 286 -4.20 14.43 18.53
CA THR A 286 -4.22 15.85 18.89
C THR A 286 -5.52 16.30 19.57
N ALA A 287 -6.66 15.67 19.24
CA ALA A 287 -7.96 15.95 19.84
C ALA A 287 -8.14 15.33 21.23
N GLU A 288 -7.53 14.18 21.49
CA GLU A 288 -7.63 13.49 22.79
C GLU A 288 -6.70 14.12 23.83
N ALA A 289 -5.57 14.68 23.39
CA ALA A 289 -4.61 15.35 24.28
C ALA A 289 -5.23 16.54 25.03
N SER A 290 -6.08 17.35 24.39
CA SER A 290 -6.68 18.55 25.03
C SER A 290 -7.77 18.20 26.06
N GLU A 291 -8.63 17.22 25.77
CA GLU A 291 -9.65 16.75 26.72
C GLU A 291 -9.01 16.06 27.93
N GLN A 292 -7.94 15.29 27.72
CA GLN A 292 -7.21 14.64 28.81
C GLN A 292 -6.44 15.63 29.68
N GLU A 293 -5.89 16.69 29.10
CA GLU A 293 -5.20 17.74 29.87
C GLU A 293 -6.19 18.51 30.76
N LEU A 294 -7.40 18.78 30.25
CA LEU A 294 -8.49 19.36 31.02
C LEU A 294 -8.99 18.40 32.11
N ALA A 295 -9.14 17.11 31.81
CA ALA A 295 -9.55 16.10 32.79
C ALA A 295 -8.52 15.90 33.91
N SER A 296 -7.23 15.90 33.57
CA SER A 296 -6.13 15.85 34.55
C SER A 296 -6.12 17.09 35.45
N GLN A 297 -6.27 18.29 34.88
CA GLN A 297 -6.34 19.53 35.67
C GLN A 297 -7.56 19.55 36.59
N LEU A 298 -8.70 19.03 36.13
CA LEU A 298 -9.91 18.93 36.95
C LEU A 298 -9.77 17.90 38.09
N GLN A 299 -9.05 16.80 37.86
CA GLN A 299 -8.76 15.82 38.92
C GLN A 299 -7.82 16.38 39.98
N ILE A 300 -6.76 17.09 39.56
CA ILE A 300 -5.83 17.76 40.49
C ILE A 300 -6.57 18.83 41.30
N ALA A 301 -7.43 19.63 40.65
CA ALA A 301 -8.25 20.62 41.35
C ALA A 301 -9.18 19.97 42.39
N LYS A 302 -9.81 18.85 42.07
CA LYS A 302 -10.66 18.10 43.01
C LYS A 302 -9.89 17.48 44.17
N GLU A 303 -8.66 17.00 43.95
CA GLU A 303 -7.80 16.50 45.03
C GLU A 303 -7.34 17.62 45.97
N VAL A 304 -6.99 18.79 45.42
CA VAL A 304 -6.64 19.97 46.23
C VAL A 304 -7.83 20.47 47.05
N ASP A 305 -9.03 20.50 46.46
CA ASP A 305 -10.25 20.88 47.17
C ASP A 305 -10.63 19.86 48.26
N ALA A 306 -10.40 18.57 48.02
CA ALA A 306 -10.63 17.52 49.02
C ALA A 306 -9.63 17.59 50.18
N GLN A 307 -8.38 17.99 49.93
CA GLN A 307 -7.37 18.21 50.97
C GLN A 307 -7.59 19.49 51.77
N ALA A 308 -8.22 20.52 51.19
CA ALA A 308 -8.56 21.75 51.89
C ALA A 308 -9.82 21.63 52.78
N ALA A 309 -10.65 20.59 52.57
CA ALA A 309 -11.87 20.33 53.33
C ALA A 309 -11.67 19.36 54.52
N ALA A 310 -10.47 18.81 54.69
CA ALA A 310 -10.07 17.94 55.79
C ALA A 310 -9.22 18.71 56.82
#